data_AF-A0A257MC42-F1
#
_entry.id   AF-A0A257MC42-F1
#
_cell.length_a   1.000
_cell.length_b   1.000
_cell.length_c   1.000
_cell.angle_alpha   90.00
_cell.angle_beta   90.00
_cell.angle_gamma   90.00
#
_symmetry.space_group_name_H-M   'P 1'
#
loop_
_entity.id
_entity.type
_entity.pdbx_description
1 polymer ?
#
loop_
_entity_poly.entity_id
_entity_poly.type
_entity_poly.pdbx_seq_one_letter_code
_entity_poly.pdbx_strand_id
1 'polypeptide(L)'
;MPSDLPCCLGKKKWLMASTLVLIVLLSYYIWPLLDGLVLGFVFAYVGRPVRDQFRRSRRIGSLAAVVCIVVPLSAIFATGLIETSNQIRWLEGHQQEIISLLSEFVSWIHIPVFLLDEISRSMADLMAMGLNLLASLPFFQLGSTIVLGIINILIAFVVCYFLLLDSDRLAQAARETLDLEEGSFELRCLTRIDGILCGVYIGSIYTAIAGGITSVAIFYLFSVPRPLAMASIVFLAGLVPFLTWLVFIPTAVGRYIESGPLDAALFFLAASILVHVAELFIRPYIVYSRSSLHPLLVLLSFLGGGLVAGVAGFFLAPAMVAVVTGIYREISEDRINS
;
A
#
# COMPACT_ATOMS: atom_id res chain seq x y z
N MET A 1 -45.48 42.27 23.29
CA MET A 1 -44.22 41.53 23.49
C MET A 1 -44.43 40.13 22.90
N PRO A 2 -44.13 39.88 21.61
CA PRO A 2 -44.36 38.56 21.03
C PRO A 2 -43.16 37.65 21.29
N SER A 3 -43.51 36.44 21.69
CA SER A 3 -42.65 35.30 21.98
C SER A 3 -42.39 34.50 20.69
N ASP A 4 -41.29 34.79 19.99
CA ASP A 4 -40.86 34.03 18.81
C ASP A 4 -39.51 33.35 19.09
N LEU A 5 -39.50 32.12 19.62
CA LEU A 5 -38.25 31.34 19.73
C LEU A 5 -38.29 29.78 19.67
N PRO A 6 -39.40 29.06 19.38
CA PRO A 6 -39.31 27.60 19.18
C PRO A 6 -39.04 27.17 17.72
N CYS A 7 -39.22 28.04 16.72
CA CYS A 7 -39.20 27.62 15.30
C CYS A 7 -37.79 27.36 14.73
N CYS A 8 -36.75 28.01 15.26
CA CYS A 8 -35.37 27.89 14.76
C CYS A 8 -34.68 26.59 15.19
N LEU A 9 -35.03 26.02 16.35
CA LEU A 9 -34.42 24.78 16.84
C LEU A 9 -34.84 23.56 15.99
N GLY A 10 -36.09 23.55 15.53
CA GLY A 10 -36.62 22.52 14.63
C GLY A 10 -35.93 22.54 13.26
N LYS A 11 -35.77 23.72 12.65
CA LYS A 11 -35.04 23.87 11.38
C LYS A 11 -33.57 23.45 11.48
N LYS A 12 -32.88 23.76 12.58
CA LYS A 12 -31.46 23.40 12.78
C LYS A 12 -31.28 21.89 12.94
N LYS A 13 -32.18 21.20 13.66
CA LYS A 13 -32.19 19.74 13.79
C LYS A 13 -32.52 19.03 12.47
N TRP A 14 -33.47 19.55 11.70
CA TRP A 14 -33.78 19.03 10.36
C TRP A 14 -32.63 19.23 9.36
N LEU A 15 -31.95 20.38 9.40
CA LEU A 15 -30.74 20.63 8.60
C LEU A 15 -29.62 19.65 8.99
N MET A 16 -29.32 19.47 10.27
CA MET A 16 -28.31 18.51 10.74
C MET A 16 -28.65 17.08 10.34
N ALA A 17 -29.91 16.65 10.50
CA ALA A 17 -30.36 15.32 10.08
C ALA A 17 -30.23 15.15 8.56
N SER A 18 -30.61 16.16 7.77
CA SER A 18 -30.47 16.16 6.31
C SER A 18 -29.01 16.07 5.89
N THR A 19 -28.11 16.85 6.51
CA THR A 19 -26.67 16.79 6.24
C THR A 19 -26.09 15.43 6.60
N LEU A 20 -26.49 14.84 7.73
CA LEU A 20 -26.01 13.53 8.15
C LEU A 20 -26.50 12.41 7.20
N VAL A 21 -27.76 12.46 6.77
CA VAL A 21 -28.30 11.53 5.76
C VAL A 21 -27.57 11.68 4.43
N LEU A 22 -27.30 12.92 3.99
CA LEU A 22 -26.54 13.18 2.75
C LEU A 22 -25.11 12.61 2.84
N ILE A 23 -24.44 12.77 3.99
CA ILE A 23 -23.11 12.23 4.24
C ILE A 23 -23.12 10.69 4.20
N VAL A 24 -24.11 10.05 4.83
CA VAL A 24 -24.25 8.58 4.81
C VAL A 24 -24.51 8.08 3.39
N LEU A 25 -25.39 8.76 2.63
CA LEU A 25 -25.66 8.44 1.23
C LEU A 25 -24.43 8.61 0.34
N LEU A 26 -23.70 9.72 0.49
CA LEU A 26 -22.43 9.95 -0.21
C LEU A 26 -21.41 8.87 0.14
N SER A 27 -21.27 8.53 1.41
CA SER A 27 -20.35 7.49 1.87
C SER A 27 -20.69 6.13 1.26
N TYR A 28 -21.97 5.78 1.15
CA TYR A 28 -22.41 4.54 0.52
C TYR A 28 -22.05 4.48 -0.97
N TYR A 29 -22.25 5.58 -1.72
CA TYR A 29 -21.91 5.62 -3.15
C TYR A 29 -20.41 5.72 -3.43
N ILE A 30 -19.64 6.33 -2.54
CA ILE A 30 -18.18 6.46 -2.67
C ILE A 30 -17.46 5.17 -2.27
N TRP A 31 -18.07 4.32 -1.44
CA TRP A 31 -17.49 3.06 -0.97
C TRP A 31 -16.84 2.19 -2.08
N PRO A 32 -17.50 1.90 -3.22
CA PRO A 32 -16.87 1.13 -4.30
C PRO A 32 -15.71 1.84 -5.01
N LEU A 33 -15.57 3.16 -4.85
CA LEU A 33 -14.52 4.00 -5.43
C LEU A 33 -13.44 4.38 -4.40
N LEU A 34 -13.54 3.85 -3.17
CA LEU A 34 -12.66 4.21 -2.05
C LEU A 34 -11.19 3.88 -2.37
N ASP A 35 -10.94 2.72 -2.98
CA ASP A 35 -9.60 2.29 -3.38
C ASP A 35 -8.95 3.29 -4.34
N GLY A 36 -9.68 3.72 -5.37
CA GLY A 36 -9.21 4.71 -6.33
C GLY A 36 -8.94 6.07 -5.69
N LEU A 37 -9.82 6.52 -4.79
CA LEU A 37 -9.65 7.80 -4.10
C LEU A 37 -8.43 7.79 -3.16
N VAL A 38 -8.26 6.72 -2.39
CA VAL A 38 -7.11 6.55 -1.49
C VAL A 38 -5.80 6.41 -2.28
N LEU A 39 -5.78 5.57 -3.32
CA LEU A 39 -4.60 5.45 -4.20
C LEU A 39 -4.25 6.76 -4.87
N GLY A 40 -5.25 7.52 -5.33
CA GLY A 40 -5.03 8.84 -5.92
C GLY A 40 -4.41 9.84 -4.94
N PHE A 41 -4.84 9.79 -3.68
CA PHE A 41 -4.24 10.58 -2.60
C PHE A 41 -2.78 10.17 -2.33
N VAL A 42 -2.49 8.86 -2.26
CA VAL A 42 -1.12 8.36 -2.09
C VAL A 42 -0.24 8.77 -3.26
N PHE A 43 -0.70 8.56 -4.50
CA PHE A 43 0.02 8.98 -5.70
C PHE A 43 0.25 10.49 -5.75
N ALA A 44 -0.70 11.30 -5.27
CA ALA A 44 -0.50 12.74 -5.15
C ALA A 44 0.66 13.06 -4.20
N TYR A 45 0.73 12.43 -3.02
CA TYR A 45 1.84 12.62 -2.08
C TYR A 45 3.19 12.25 -2.70
N VAL A 46 3.23 11.12 -3.40
CA VAL A 46 4.44 10.60 -4.05
C VAL A 46 4.84 11.45 -5.26
N GLY A 47 3.87 12.02 -5.97
CA GLY A 47 4.07 12.88 -7.13
C GLY A 47 4.44 14.33 -6.81
N ARG A 48 4.25 14.78 -5.56
CA ARG A 48 4.62 16.14 -5.11
C ARG A 48 6.08 16.52 -5.46
N PRO A 49 7.12 15.74 -5.13
CA PRO A 49 8.50 16.09 -5.48
C PRO A 49 8.73 16.25 -6.99
N VAL A 50 8.09 15.41 -7.81
CA VAL A 50 8.19 15.48 -9.28
C VAL A 50 7.50 16.74 -9.80
N ARG A 51 6.30 17.06 -9.28
CA ARG A 51 5.58 18.29 -9.63
C ARG A 51 6.38 19.54 -9.25
N ASP A 52 6.98 19.54 -8.06
CA ASP A 52 7.68 20.71 -7.51
C ASP A 52 8.98 21.01 -8.27
N GLN A 53 9.51 20.07 -9.05
CA GLN A 53 10.62 20.31 -9.98
C GLN A 53 10.21 21.25 -11.14
N PHE A 54 8.94 21.26 -11.53
CA PHE A 54 8.39 22.08 -12.62
C PHE A 54 7.70 23.35 -12.10
N ARG A 55 8.40 24.12 -11.27
CA ARG A 55 7.89 25.36 -10.62
C ARG A 55 7.30 26.39 -11.58
N ARG A 56 7.70 26.36 -12.86
CA ARG A 56 7.29 27.33 -13.89
C ARG A 56 5.86 27.13 -14.41
N SER A 57 5.31 25.91 -14.32
CA SER A 57 3.92 25.63 -14.73
C SER A 57 3.36 24.44 -13.96
N ARG A 58 2.40 24.71 -13.07
CA ARG A 58 1.77 23.67 -12.24
C ARG A 58 1.03 22.60 -13.05
N ARG A 59 0.42 22.99 -14.17
CA ARG A 59 -0.25 22.06 -15.08
C ARG A 59 0.75 21.06 -15.66
N ILE A 60 1.90 21.57 -16.13
CA ILE A 60 2.97 20.73 -16.69
C ILE A 60 3.58 19.85 -15.60
N GLY A 61 3.84 20.39 -14.41
CA GLY A 61 4.36 19.60 -13.29
C GLY A 61 3.42 18.49 -12.83
N SER A 62 2.11 18.76 -12.77
CA SER A 62 1.11 17.77 -12.36
C SER A 62 0.94 16.68 -13.43
N LEU A 63 0.92 17.05 -14.72
CA LEU A 63 0.94 16.09 -15.82
C LEU A 63 2.21 15.25 -15.82
N ALA A 64 3.38 15.87 -15.62
CA ALA A 64 4.66 15.17 -15.57
C ALA A 64 4.70 14.15 -14.42
N ALA A 65 4.21 14.52 -13.23
CA ALA A 65 4.11 13.61 -12.10
C ALA A 65 3.17 12.43 -12.38
N VAL A 66 1.99 12.68 -12.96
CA VAL A 66 1.05 11.62 -13.33
C VAL A 66 1.66 10.70 -14.37
N VAL A 67 2.27 11.23 -15.44
CA VAL A 67 2.94 10.43 -16.48
C VAL A 67 4.09 9.60 -15.88
N CYS A 68 4.88 10.19 -14.99
CA CYS A 68 5.98 9.52 -14.29
C CYS A 68 5.51 8.35 -13.42
N ILE A 69 4.27 8.37 -12.93
CA ILE A 69 3.66 7.28 -12.16
C ILE A 69 2.97 6.27 -13.08
N VAL A 70 2.16 6.74 -14.04
CA VAL A 70 1.32 5.91 -14.92
C VAL A 70 2.14 5.06 -15.87
N VAL A 71 3.17 5.61 -16.50
CA VAL A 71 3.98 4.89 -17.49
C VAL A 71 4.67 3.67 -16.89
N PRO A 72 5.44 3.78 -15.79
CA PRO A 72 6.05 2.60 -15.18
C PRO A 72 5.00 1.65 -14.62
N LEU A 73 3.96 2.13 -13.93
CA LEU A 73 2.91 1.24 -13.40
C LEU A 73 2.23 0.45 -14.51
N SER A 74 1.85 1.08 -15.61
CA SER A 74 1.22 0.37 -16.74
C SER A 74 2.14 -0.67 -17.38
N ALA A 75 3.44 -0.37 -17.54
CA ALA A 75 4.42 -1.34 -18.02
C ALA A 75 4.60 -2.52 -17.03
N ILE A 76 4.62 -2.23 -15.74
CA ILE A 76 4.70 -3.23 -14.67
C ILE A 76 3.45 -4.12 -14.67
N PHE A 77 2.24 -3.56 -14.74
CA PHE A 77 1.01 -4.34 -14.82
C PHE A 77 0.95 -5.19 -16.09
N ALA A 78 1.35 -4.65 -17.24
CA ALA A 78 1.36 -5.41 -18.49
C ALA A 78 2.32 -6.61 -18.43
N THR A 79 3.54 -6.41 -17.92
CA THR A 79 4.52 -7.49 -17.76
C THR A 79 4.12 -8.49 -16.67
N GLY A 80 3.55 -8.01 -15.56
CA GLY A 80 3.09 -8.83 -14.45
C GLY A 80 1.94 -9.74 -14.83
N LEU A 81 0.91 -9.25 -15.54
CA LEU A 81 -0.24 -10.07 -15.96
C LEU A 81 0.16 -11.28 -16.83
N ILE A 82 1.13 -11.07 -17.72
CA ILE A 82 1.67 -12.12 -18.58
C ILE A 82 2.44 -13.15 -17.75
N GLU A 83 3.19 -12.70 -16.75
CA GLU A 83 4.06 -13.57 -15.95
C GLU A 83 3.32 -14.33 -14.85
N THR A 84 2.36 -13.70 -14.16
CA THR A 84 1.52 -14.37 -13.15
C THR A 84 0.80 -15.55 -13.77
N SER A 85 0.32 -15.41 -15.00
CA SER A 85 -0.32 -16.51 -15.75
C SER A 85 0.64 -17.68 -16.01
N ASN A 86 1.94 -17.40 -16.20
CA ASN A 86 2.96 -18.42 -16.37
C ASN A 86 3.35 -19.09 -15.04
N GLN A 87 3.48 -18.32 -13.97
CA GLN A 87 3.78 -18.84 -12.63
C GLN A 87 2.67 -19.75 -12.11
N ILE A 88 1.40 -19.38 -12.29
CA ILE A 88 0.27 -20.21 -11.86
C ILE A 88 0.31 -21.57 -12.59
N ARG A 89 0.53 -21.57 -13.91
CA ARG A 89 0.68 -22.82 -14.68
C ARG A 89 1.87 -23.65 -14.26
N TRP A 90 3.01 -23.03 -13.97
CA TRP A 90 4.19 -23.74 -13.48
C TRP A 90 3.94 -24.37 -12.11
N LEU A 91 3.25 -23.64 -11.22
CA LEU A 91 2.90 -24.09 -9.87
C LEU A 91 1.92 -25.27 -9.91
N GLU A 92 0.91 -25.21 -10.77
CA GLU A 92 -0.03 -26.32 -11.02
C GLU A 92 0.71 -27.57 -11.55
N GLY A 93 1.71 -27.38 -12.42
CA GLY A 93 2.50 -28.49 -12.97
C GLY A 93 3.44 -29.18 -11.98
N HIS A 94 3.91 -28.48 -10.94
CA HIS A 94 4.91 -28.98 -9.99
C HIS A 94 4.36 -29.20 -8.57
N GLN A 95 3.03 -29.25 -8.39
CA GLN A 95 2.41 -29.41 -7.06
C GLN A 95 2.95 -30.64 -6.28
N GLN A 96 3.10 -31.79 -6.93
CA GLN A 96 3.53 -33.02 -6.25
C GLN A 96 4.99 -32.95 -5.79
N GLU A 97 5.86 -32.30 -6.57
CA GLU A 97 7.26 -32.08 -6.21
C GLU A 97 7.40 -31.04 -5.09
N ILE A 98 6.58 -29.98 -5.09
CA ILE A 98 6.60 -28.99 -4.01
C ILE A 98 6.17 -29.63 -2.68
N ILE A 99 5.15 -30.48 -2.70
CA ILE A 99 4.68 -31.20 -1.51
C ILE A 99 5.74 -32.18 -1.01
N SER A 100 6.43 -32.90 -1.90
CA SER A 100 7.49 -33.83 -1.49
C SER A 100 8.68 -33.10 -0.86
N LEU A 101 9.12 -31.99 -1.45
CA LEU A 101 10.20 -31.16 -0.89
C LEU A 101 9.86 -30.58 0.47
N LEU A 102 8.62 -30.16 0.68
CA LEU A 102 8.14 -29.71 1.99
C LEU A 102 8.21 -30.85 3.00
N SER A 103 7.74 -32.05 2.64
CA SER A 103 7.78 -33.22 3.53
C SER A 103 9.21 -33.68 3.87
N GLU A 104 10.14 -33.58 2.93
CA GLU A 104 11.54 -33.93 3.12
C GLU A 104 12.27 -32.89 3.99
N PHE A 105 12.05 -31.59 3.76
CA PHE A 105 12.58 -30.50 4.58
C PHE A 105 12.07 -30.58 6.03
N VAL A 106 10.82 -30.99 6.21
CA VAL A 106 10.19 -31.24 7.52
C VAL A 106 10.76 -32.47 8.22
N SER A 107 11.21 -33.48 7.49
CA SER A 107 11.86 -34.66 8.10
C SER A 107 13.29 -34.36 8.59
N TRP A 108 13.96 -33.39 7.96
CA TRP A 108 15.34 -33.02 8.27
C TRP A 108 15.44 -32.04 9.46
N ILE A 109 14.43 -31.21 9.64
CA ILE A 109 14.26 -30.33 10.81
C ILE A 109 13.28 -31.02 11.78
N HIS A 110 13.79 -31.58 12.88
CA HIS A 110 12.98 -32.18 13.96
C HIS A 110 12.14 -31.12 14.70
N ILE A 111 11.16 -30.51 14.04
CA ILE A 111 10.14 -29.68 14.67
C ILE A 111 9.04 -30.60 15.20
N PRO A 112 8.56 -30.44 16.44
CA PRO A 112 7.49 -31.26 16.99
C PRO A 112 6.23 -31.14 16.11
N VAL A 113 5.67 -32.30 15.73
CA VAL A 113 4.57 -32.49 14.77
C VAL A 113 3.35 -31.59 15.04
N PHE A 114 3.14 -31.16 16.28
CA PHE A 114 2.05 -30.27 16.69
C PHE A 114 2.15 -28.85 16.09
N LEU A 115 3.35 -28.26 16.00
CA LEU A 115 3.54 -26.96 15.36
C LEU A 115 3.43 -27.05 13.83
N LEU A 116 3.74 -28.21 13.25
CA LEU A 116 3.70 -28.45 11.81
C LEU A 116 2.29 -28.69 11.29
N ASP A 117 1.45 -29.40 12.03
CA ASP A 117 0.05 -29.60 11.63
C ASP A 117 -0.71 -28.26 11.68
N GLU A 118 -0.38 -27.39 12.63
CA GLU A 118 -0.99 -26.08 12.77
C GLU A 118 -0.40 -25.03 11.79
N ILE A 119 0.90 -25.08 11.49
CA ILE A 119 1.54 -24.21 10.47
C ILE A 119 1.22 -24.69 9.05
N SER A 120 1.19 -25.99 8.78
CA SER A 120 0.83 -26.52 7.46
C SER A 120 -0.66 -26.36 7.19
N ARG A 121 -1.55 -26.55 8.17
CA ARG A 121 -2.95 -26.17 8.04
C ARG A 121 -3.12 -24.67 7.98
N SER A 122 -2.42 -23.87 8.79
CA SER A 122 -2.49 -22.40 8.68
C SER A 122 -1.99 -21.88 7.34
N MET A 123 -0.88 -22.40 6.81
CA MET A 123 -0.33 -22.00 5.51
C MET A 123 -1.11 -22.59 4.36
N ALA A 124 -1.59 -23.84 4.44
CA ALA A 124 -2.49 -24.42 3.45
C ALA A 124 -3.86 -23.76 3.51
N ASP A 125 -4.34 -23.32 4.66
CA ASP A 125 -5.60 -22.57 4.83
C ASP A 125 -5.43 -21.10 4.43
N LEU A 126 -4.24 -20.50 4.55
CA LEU A 126 -3.91 -19.16 4.04
C LEU A 126 -3.67 -19.17 2.54
N MET A 127 -2.95 -20.18 2.02
CA MET A 127 -2.81 -20.42 0.58
C MET A 127 -4.13 -20.87 -0.02
N ALA A 128 -4.90 -21.72 0.64
CA ALA A 128 -6.25 -22.07 0.22
C ALA A 128 -7.20 -20.91 0.47
N MET A 129 -6.99 -19.98 1.40
CA MET A 129 -7.75 -18.72 1.45
C MET A 129 -7.39 -17.85 0.27
N GLY A 130 -6.10 -17.71 -0.08
CA GLY A 130 -5.66 -16.93 -1.23
C GLY A 130 -6.14 -17.54 -2.55
N LEU A 131 -6.01 -18.86 -2.70
CA LEU A 131 -6.45 -19.64 -3.86
C LEU A 131 -7.97 -19.76 -3.90
N ASN A 132 -8.66 -19.95 -2.78
CA ASN A 132 -10.13 -19.90 -2.76
C ASN A 132 -10.63 -18.47 -2.91
N LEU A 133 -9.96 -17.42 -2.44
CA LEU A 133 -10.31 -16.03 -2.76
C LEU A 133 -10.13 -15.75 -4.25
N LEU A 134 -9.13 -16.36 -4.89
CA LEU A 134 -8.90 -16.26 -6.34
C LEU A 134 -9.85 -17.15 -7.15
N ALA A 135 -10.22 -18.33 -6.64
CA ALA A 135 -11.04 -19.34 -7.31
C ALA A 135 -12.54 -19.20 -7.00
N SER A 136 -12.91 -18.57 -5.87
CA SER A 136 -14.27 -18.17 -5.52
C SER A 136 -14.66 -16.85 -6.17
N LEU A 137 -13.79 -16.25 -6.97
CA LEU A 137 -14.19 -15.26 -7.95
C LEU A 137 -14.87 -16.07 -9.07
N PRO A 138 -16.21 -16.15 -9.13
CA PRO A 138 -16.85 -16.82 -10.23
C PRO A 138 -16.32 -16.16 -11.51
N PHE A 139 -15.99 -16.96 -12.53
CA PHE A 139 -15.39 -16.46 -13.77
C PHE A 139 -16.19 -15.30 -14.43
N PHE A 140 -17.48 -15.16 -14.06
CA PHE A 140 -18.35 -14.03 -14.44
C PHE A 140 -18.11 -12.74 -13.61
N GLN A 141 -17.62 -12.82 -12.37
CA GLN A 141 -17.21 -11.69 -11.51
C GLN A 141 -15.73 -11.30 -11.67
N LEU A 142 -14.86 -12.14 -12.26
CA LEU A 142 -13.49 -11.72 -12.61
C LEU A 142 -13.54 -10.52 -13.57
N GLY A 143 -14.43 -10.55 -14.56
CA GLY A 143 -14.68 -9.42 -15.46
C GLY A 143 -15.09 -8.15 -14.70
N SER A 144 -16.06 -8.24 -13.79
CA SER A 144 -16.51 -7.07 -13.01
C SER A 144 -15.43 -6.57 -12.05
N THR A 145 -14.64 -7.45 -11.44
CA THR A 145 -13.58 -7.08 -10.50
C THR A 145 -12.40 -6.42 -11.21
N ILE A 146 -11.99 -6.96 -12.35
CA ILE A 146 -10.95 -6.36 -13.20
C ILE A 146 -11.43 -4.99 -13.72
N VAL A 147 -12.67 -4.90 -14.20
CA VAL A 147 -13.26 -3.62 -14.65
C VAL A 147 -13.32 -2.61 -13.52
N LEU A 148 -13.78 -3.00 -12.33
CA LEU A 148 -13.80 -2.13 -11.15
C LEU A 148 -12.39 -1.71 -10.73
N GLY A 149 -11.41 -2.60 -10.82
CA GLY A 149 -10.00 -2.30 -10.58
C GLY A 149 -9.44 -1.27 -11.57
N ILE A 150 -9.72 -1.44 -12.87
CA ILE A 150 -9.34 -0.47 -13.92
C ILE A 150 -10.01 0.89 -13.66
N ILE A 151 -11.30 0.89 -13.29
CA ILE A 151 -12.03 2.11 -12.94
C ILE A 151 -11.38 2.79 -11.73
N ASN A 152 -11.04 2.04 -10.67
CA ASN A 152 -10.37 2.56 -9.49
C ASN A 152 -8.98 3.14 -9.83
N ILE A 153 -8.21 2.48 -10.69
CA ILE A 153 -6.92 3.00 -11.18
C ILE A 153 -7.10 4.30 -11.98
N LEU A 154 -8.09 4.36 -12.87
CA LEU A 154 -8.39 5.57 -13.63
C LEU A 154 -8.80 6.73 -12.70
N ILE A 155 -9.66 6.45 -11.72
CA ILE A 155 -10.05 7.42 -10.69
C ILE A 155 -8.83 7.87 -9.90
N ALA A 156 -7.94 6.95 -9.50
CA ALA A 156 -6.71 7.30 -8.79
C ALA A 156 -5.85 8.30 -9.57
N PHE A 157 -5.73 8.14 -10.89
CA PHE A 157 -4.99 9.09 -11.72
C PHE A 157 -5.68 10.44 -11.84
N VAL A 158 -7.01 10.46 -11.99
CA VAL A 158 -7.79 11.70 -12.03
C VAL A 158 -7.66 12.44 -10.69
N VAL A 159 -7.87 11.75 -9.57
CA VAL A 159 -7.73 12.30 -8.21
C VAL A 159 -6.30 12.81 -7.99
N CYS A 160 -5.29 12.02 -8.34
CA CYS A 160 -3.88 12.42 -8.24
C CYS A 160 -3.60 13.72 -9.03
N TYR A 161 -4.06 13.80 -10.27
CA TYR A 161 -3.90 14.98 -11.11
C TYR A 161 -4.53 16.23 -10.49
N PHE A 162 -5.80 16.15 -10.04
CA PHE A 162 -6.50 17.28 -9.43
C PHE A 162 -5.89 17.69 -8.09
N LEU A 163 -5.51 16.73 -7.24
CA LEU A 163 -4.84 17.02 -5.96
C LEU A 163 -3.49 17.71 -6.17
N LEU A 164 -2.72 17.31 -7.20
CA LEU A 164 -1.45 17.95 -7.53
C LEU A 164 -1.64 19.34 -8.13
N LEU A 165 -2.66 19.52 -8.98
CA LEU A 165 -2.95 20.77 -9.66
C LEU A 165 -3.46 21.85 -8.70
N ASP A 166 -4.43 21.51 -7.86
CA ASP A 166 -5.15 22.42 -6.97
C ASP A 166 -4.68 22.36 -5.50
N SER A 167 -3.53 21.73 -5.23
CA SER A 167 -2.99 21.58 -3.86
C SER A 167 -3.05 22.82 -2.98
N ASP A 168 -2.69 24.01 -3.48
CA ASP A 168 -2.75 25.26 -2.70
C ASP A 168 -4.17 25.72 -2.42
N ARG A 169 -5.08 25.57 -3.40
CA ARG A 169 -6.49 25.92 -3.23
C ARG A 169 -7.16 25.01 -2.23
N LEU A 170 -6.83 23.72 -2.26
CA LEU A 170 -7.31 22.74 -1.30
C LEU A 170 -6.74 23.00 0.10
N ALA A 171 -5.45 23.34 0.20
CA ALA A 171 -4.82 23.71 1.46
C ALA A 171 -5.41 24.99 2.04
N GLN A 172 -5.68 26.00 1.21
CA GLN A 172 -6.31 27.25 1.64
C GLN A 172 -7.77 27.05 2.04
N ALA A 173 -8.56 26.32 1.25
CA ALA A 173 -9.94 25.99 1.60
C ALA A 173 -10.01 25.17 2.90
N ALA A 174 -9.08 24.25 3.13
CA ALA A 174 -8.98 23.52 4.39
C ALA A 174 -8.68 24.45 5.57
N ARG A 175 -7.79 25.44 5.40
CA ARG A 175 -7.50 26.45 6.43
C ARG A 175 -8.69 27.34 6.74
N GLU A 176 -9.40 27.81 5.72
CA GLU A 176 -10.57 28.67 5.88
C GLU A 176 -11.76 27.90 6.50
N THR A 177 -11.94 26.64 6.16
CA THR A 177 -13.05 25.81 6.70
C THR A 177 -12.82 25.43 8.17
N LEU A 178 -11.56 25.25 8.57
CA LEU A 178 -11.17 24.90 9.93
C LEU A 178 -10.82 26.13 10.79
N ASP A 179 -11.00 27.35 10.27
CA ASP A 179 -10.67 28.62 10.92
C ASP A 179 -9.24 28.65 11.51
N LEU A 180 -8.28 28.11 10.76
CA LEU A 180 -6.92 27.91 11.22
C LEU A 180 -6.13 29.22 11.22
N GLU A 181 -6.00 29.85 12.39
CA GLU A 181 -5.09 30.97 12.57
C GLU A 181 -3.62 30.53 12.35
N GLU A 182 -2.79 31.44 11.82
CA GLU A 182 -1.36 31.18 11.66
C GLU A 182 -0.72 30.91 13.02
N GLY A 183 -0.12 29.72 13.18
CA GLY A 183 0.48 29.28 14.44
C GLY A 183 -0.48 28.58 15.40
N SER A 184 -1.76 28.39 15.05
CA SER A 184 -2.71 27.60 15.83
C SER A 184 -2.22 26.16 16.07
N PHE A 185 -2.65 25.58 17.20
CA PHE A 185 -2.39 24.18 17.54
C PHE A 185 -2.80 23.21 16.42
N GLU A 186 -3.94 23.49 15.78
CA GLU A 186 -4.50 22.69 14.70
C GLU A 186 -3.63 22.71 13.44
N LEU A 187 -3.08 23.89 13.06
CA LEU A 187 -2.18 24.01 11.92
C LEU A 187 -0.86 23.26 12.16
N ARG A 188 -0.31 23.32 13.38
CA ARG A 188 0.89 22.56 13.76
C ARG A 188 0.63 21.06 13.67
N CYS A 189 -0.51 20.60 14.18
CA CYS A 189 -0.93 19.22 14.07
C CYS A 189 -1.06 18.76 12.61
N LEU A 190 -1.74 19.53 11.75
CA LEU A 190 -1.88 19.19 10.32
C LEU A 190 -0.54 19.12 9.60
N THR A 191 0.37 20.06 9.87
CA THR A 191 1.71 20.08 9.27
C THR A 191 2.51 18.85 9.69
N ARG A 192 2.38 18.42 10.95
CA ARG A 192 3.03 17.22 11.47
C ARG A 192 2.44 15.95 10.87
N ILE A 193 1.11 15.87 10.72
CA ILE A 193 0.44 14.74 10.05
C ILE A 193 0.88 14.64 8.59
N ASP A 194 0.92 15.74 7.83
CA ASP A 194 1.40 15.76 6.44
C ASP A 194 2.85 15.28 6.36
N GLY A 195 3.72 15.69 7.30
CA GLY A 195 5.10 15.22 7.40
C GLY A 195 5.22 13.70 7.64
N ILE A 196 4.40 13.15 8.56
CA ILE A 196 4.34 11.72 8.84
C ILE A 196 3.87 10.94 7.60
N LEU A 197 2.76 11.36 6.98
CA LEU A 197 2.18 10.74 5.78
C LEU A 197 3.18 10.74 4.63
N CYS A 198 3.83 11.89 4.41
CA CYS A 198 4.88 12.06 3.42
C CYS A 198 6.03 11.07 3.67
N GLY A 199 6.53 10.98 4.90
CA GLY A 199 7.55 10.01 5.28
C GLY A 199 7.16 8.55 5.03
N VAL A 200 5.92 8.17 5.38
CA VAL A 200 5.42 6.80 5.23
C VAL A 200 5.25 6.42 3.75
N TYR A 201 4.53 7.23 2.97
CA TYR A 201 4.25 6.90 1.57
C TYR A 201 5.48 7.02 0.67
N ILE A 202 6.30 8.06 0.86
CA ILE A 202 7.57 8.19 0.14
C ILE A 202 8.50 7.06 0.55
N GLY A 203 8.60 6.74 1.83
CA GLY A 203 9.39 5.60 2.33
C GLY A 203 9.05 4.31 1.60
N SER A 204 7.76 3.95 1.56
CA SER A 204 7.29 2.72 0.89
C SER A 204 7.59 2.69 -0.61
N ILE A 205 7.49 3.82 -1.31
CA ILE A 205 7.77 3.87 -2.75
C ILE A 205 9.27 3.76 -3.02
N TYR A 206 10.09 4.50 -2.28
CA TYR A 206 11.55 4.44 -2.45
C TYR A 206 12.10 3.06 -2.13
N THR A 207 11.56 2.38 -1.11
CA THR A 207 11.93 0.99 -0.79
C THR A 207 11.50 0.04 -1.89
N ALA A 208 10.30 0.22 -2.45
CA ALA A 208 9.82 -0.57 -3.58
C ALA A 208 10.69 -0.38 -4.84
N ILE A 209 11.06 0.86 -5.17
CA ILE A 209 11.96 1.18 -6.28
C ILE A 209 13.33 0.51 -6.07
N ALA A 210 13.92 0.68 -4.89
CA ALA A 210 15.22 0.08 -4.57
C ALA A 210 15.15 -1.45 -4.66
N GLY A 211 14.16 -2.08 -4.02
CA GLY A 211 13.95 -3.52 -4.06
C GLY A 211 13.72 -4.05 -5.47
N GLY A 212 12.88 -3.38 -6.26
CA GLY A 212 12.63 -3.71 -7.67
C GLY A 212 13.90 -3.65 -8.51
N ILE A 213 14.65 -2.55 -8.45
CA ILE A 213 15.90 -2.39 -9.23
C ILE A 213 16.94 -3.44 -8.82
N THR A 214 17.19 -3.62 -7.52
CA THR A 214 18.18 -4.59 -7.06
C THR A 214 17.74 -6.03 -7.37
N SER A 215 16.44 -6.32 -7.38
CA SER A 215 15.92 -7.64 -7.74
C SER A 215 16.20 -8.02 -9.21
N VAL A 216 16.24 -7.05 -10.13
CA VAL A 216 16.65 -7.31 -11.53
C VAL A 216 18.04 -7.94 -11.58
N ALA A 217 18.99 -7.40 -10.81
CA ALA A 217 20.36 -7.92 -10.77
C ALA A 217 20.42 -9.34 -10.21
N ILE A 218 19.66 -9.62 -9.14
CA ILE A 218 19.57 -10.96 -8.55
C ILE A 218 18.95 -11.93 -9.56
N PHE A 219 17.81 -11.60 -10.15
CA PHE A 219 17.15 -12.48 -11.11
C PHE A 219 18.01 -12.75 -12.35
N TYR A 220 18.79 -11.76 -12.80
CA TYR A 220 19.74 -11.96 -13.89
C TYR A 220 20.90 -12.88 -13.50
N LEU A 221 21.48 -12.68 -12.30
CA LEU A 221 22.61 -13.48 -11.81
C LEU A 221 22.24 -14.96 -11.65
N PHE A 222 21.04 -15.24 -11.18
CA PHE A 222 20.54 -16.60 -10.97
C PHE A 222 19.75 -17.15 -12.16
N SER A 223 19.84 -16.50 -13.33
CA SER A 223 19.19 -16.93 -14.58
C SER A 223 17.69 -17.22 -14.46
N VAL A 224 16.99 -16.45 -13.62
CA VAL A 224 15.54 -16.57 -13.44
C VAL A 224 14.83 -16.14 -14.73
N PRO A 225 13.83 -16.91 -15.21
CA PRO A 225 13.09 -16.55 -16.41
C PRO A 225 12.48 -15.15 -16.29
N ARG A 226 12.65 -14.35 -17.35
CA ARG A 226 12.05 -12.99 -17.49
C ARG A 226 12.32 -12.11 -16.26
N PRO A 227 13.59 -11.77 -15.98
CA PRO A 227 14.01 -11.07 -14.76
C PRO A 227 13.33 -9.70 -14.59
N LEU A 228 13.04 -9.00 -15.69
CA LEU A 228 12.32 -7.72 -15.65
C LEU A 228 10.87 -7.86 -15.21
N ALA A 229 10.19 -8.95 -15.62
CA ALA A 229 8.81 -9.20 -15.20
C ALA A 229 8.76 -9.61 -13.72
N MET A 230 9.68 -10.46 -13.26
CA MET A 230 9.77 -10.80 -11.84
C MET A 230 10.10 -9.57 -10.98
N ALA A 231 11.01 -8.72 -11.43
CA ALA A 231 11.34 -7.48 -10.74
C ALA A 231 10.18 -6.50 -10.69
N SER A 232 9.30 -6.50 -11.70
CA SER A 232 8.08 -5.68 -11.72
C SER A 232 7.08 -6.16 -10.65
N ILE A 233 6.96 -7.47 -10.46
CA ILE A 233 6.18 -8.07 -9.36
C ILE A 233 6.82 -7.74 -8.00
N VAL A 234 8.16 -7.84 -7.87
CA VAL A 234 8.87 -7.43 -6.63
C VAL A 234 8.65 -5.95 -6.31
N PHE A 235 8.66 -5.09 -7.33
CA PHE A 235 8.35 -3.67 -7.15
C PHE A 235 6.94 -3.46 -6.60
N LEU A 236 5.91 -4.10 -7.20
CA LEU A 236 4.54 -4.00 -6.70
C LEU A 236 4.42 -4.56 -5.28
N ALA A 237 5.04 -5.71 -5.03
CA ALA A 237 5.05 -6.34 -3.72
C ALA A 237 5.77 -5.46 -2.69
N GLY A 238 6.85 -4.76 -3.06
CA GLY A 238 7.63 -3.87 -2.19
C GLY A 238 6.89 -2.62 -1.71
N LEU A 239 5.77 -2.25 -2.35
CA LEU A 239 4.89 -1.21 -1.84
C LEU A 239 4.31 -1.62 -0.48
N VAL A 240 4.12 -2.92 -0.29
CA VAL A 240 3.61 -3.52 0.92
C VAL A 240 4.74 -4.15 1.72
N PRO A 241 4.94 -3.76 3.00
CA PRO A 241 6.00 -4.35 3.79
C PRO A 241 5.81 -5.87 3.88
N PHE A 242 6.92 -6.60 3.74
CA PHE A 242 7.01 -8.07 3.75
C PHE A 242 6.35 -8.82 2.59
N LEU A 243 5.58 -8.20 1.69
CA LEU A 243 5.00 -8.93 0.55
C LEU A 243 6.04 -9.36 -0.49
N THR A 244 7.24 -8.76 -0.50
CA THR A 244 8.34 -9.18 -1.39
C THR A 244 8.73 -10.65 -1.20
N TRP A 245 8.56 -11.19 0.01
CA TRP A 245 8.79 -12.61 0.30
C TRP A 245 7.85 -13.54 -0.48
N LEU A 246 6.65 -13.08 -0.84
CA LEU A 246 5.70 -13.84 -1.65
C LEU A 246 6.25 -14.11 -3.06
N VAL A 247 7.20 -13.29 -3.53
CA VAL A 247 7.88 -13.49 -4.81
C VAL A 247 9.13 -14.34 -4.63
N PHE A 248 9.99 -13.98 -3.67
CA PHE A 248 11.29 -14.65 -3.51
C PHE A 248 11.18 -16.11 -3.03
N ILE A 249 10.21 -16.45 -2.16
CA ILE A 249 10.06 -17.82 -1.65
C ILE A 249 9.70 -18.79 -2.78
N PRO A 250 8.62 -18.58 -3.57
CA PRO A 250 8.32 -19.46 -4.70
C PRO A 250 9.43 -19.52 -5.74
N THR A 251 10.11 -18.39 -6.02
CA THR A 251 11.25 -18.39 -6.94
C THR A 251 12.40 -19.24 -6.41
N ALA A 252 12.70 -19.20 -5.10
CA ALA A 252 13.74 -20.04 -4.50
C ALA A 252 13.39 -21.53 -4.59
N VAL A 253 12.12 -21.89 -4.37
CA VAL A 253 11.63 -23.27 -4.55
C VAL A 253 11.75 -23.70 -6.00
N GLY A 254 11.40 -22.85 -6.96
CA GLY A 254 11.60 -23.14 -8.38
C GLY A 254 13.06 -23.38 -8.74
N ARG A 255 13.99 -22.56 -8.20
CA ARG A 255 15.43 -22.76 -8.38
C ARG A 255 15.92 -24.07 -7.76
N TYR A 256 15.34 -24.49 -6.64
CA TYR A 256 15.67 -25.78 -6.03
C TYR A 256 15.35 -26.94 -6.98
N ILE A 257 14.16 -26.91 -7.57
CA ILE A 257 13.68 -27.95 -8.49
C ILE A 257 14.52 -27.96 -9.77
N GLU A 258 14.79 -26.77 -10.35
CA GLU A 258 15.45 -26.66 -11.65
C GLU A 258 16.97 -26.82 -11.61
N SER A 259 17.63 -26.37 -10.54
CA SER A 259 19.09 -26.21 -10.47
C SER A 259 19.72 -26.78 -9.20
N GLY A 260 18.92 -27.34 -8.30
CA GLY A 260 19.38 -28.03 -7.10
C GLY A 260 19.55 -27.15 -5.86
N PRO A 261 19.91 -27.77 -4.72
CA PRO A 261 19.86 -27.14 -3.39
C PRO A 261 20.85 -25.99 -3.21
N LEU A 262 22.04 -26.07 -3.82
CA LEU A 262 23.08 -25.06 -3.65
C LEU A 262 22.68 -23.73 -4.31
N ASP A 263 22.13 -23.78 -5.51
CA ASP A 263 21.71 -22.58 -6.23
C ASP A 263 20.50 -21.91 -5.55
N ALA A 264 19.54 -22.72 -5.10
CA ALA A 264 18.41 -22.24 -4.31
C ALA A 264 18.84 -21.57 -3.00
N ALA A 265 19.80 -22.16 -2.28
CA ALA A 265 20.33 -21.60 -1.04
C ALA A 265 21.06 -20.27 -1.27
N LEU A 266 21.89 -20.18 -2.31
CA LEU A 266 22.58 -18.94 -2.67
C LEU A 266 21.61 -17.85 -3.12
N PHE A 267 20.61 -18.21 -3.93
CA PHE A 267 19.55 -17.28 -4.35
C PHE A 267 18.77 -16.77 -3.14
N PHE A 268 18.33 -17.67 -2.26
CA PHE A 268 17.56 -17.31 -1.07
C PHE A 268 18.37 -16.43 -0.11
N LEU A 269 19.66 -16.72 0.06
CA LEU A 269 20.56 -15.88 0.86
C LEU A 269 20.69 -14.48 0.26
N ALA A 270 20.93 -14.37 -1.05
CA ALA A 270 21.03 -13.08 -1.74
C ALA A 270 19.72 -12.28 -1.66
N ALA A 271 18.59 -12.95 -1.91
CA ALA A 271 17.25 -12.36 -1.79
C ALA A 271 16.96 -11.89 -0.35
N SER A 272 17.31 -12.71 0.64
CA SER A 272 17.13 -12.37 2.06
C SER A 272 17.92 -11.14 2.44
N ILE A 273 19.19 -11.02 2.02
CA ILE A 273 20.01 -9.83 2.27
C ILE A 273 19.36 -8.59 1.64
N LEU A 274 18.91 -8.69 0.38
CA LEU A 274 18.22 -7.59 -0.30
C LEU A 274 16.98 -7.14 0.47
N VAL A 275 16.09 -8.08 0.81
CA VAL A 275 14.84 -7.77 1.52
C VAL A 275 15.14 -7.17 2.89
N HIS A 276 16.12 -7.72 3.62
CA HIS A 276 16.51 -7.21 4.93
C HIS A 276 17.04 -5.76 4.82
N VAL A 277 17.89 -5.48 3.85
CA VAL A 277 18.40 -4.11 3.62
C VAL A 277 17.26 -3.16 3.23
N ALA A 278 16.41 -3.55 2.29
CA ALA A 278 15.31 -2.69 1.84
C ALA A 278 14.28 -2.42 2.94
N GLU A 279 13.82 -3.45 3.63
CA GLU A 279 12.71 -3.36 4.59
C GLU A 279 13.14 -2.93 5.99
N LEU A 280 14.35 -3.29 6.44
CA LEU A 280 14.81 -3.02 7.81
C LEU A 280 15.83 -1.88 7.92
N PHE A 281 16.44 -1.45 6.81
CA PHE A 281 17.30 -0.26 6.80
C PHE A 281 16.67 0.89 6.04
N ILE A 282 16.30 0.71 4.75
CA ILE A 282 15.83 1.82 3.92
C ILE A 282 14.48 2.35 4.43
N ARG A 283 13.49 1.47 4.66
CA ARG A 283 12.14 1.90 5.09
C ARG A 283 12.19 2.64 6.42
N PRO A 284 12.82 2.10 7.49
CA PRO A 284 12.86 2.77 8.78
C PRO A 284 13.70 4.04 8.74
N TYR A 285 14.79 4.09 7.96
CA TYR A 285 15.59 5.31 7.83
C TYR A 285 14.78 6.48 7.26
N ILE A 286 14.01 6.25 6.20
CA ILE A 286 13.17 7.29 5.58
C ILE A 286 12.00 7.67 6.50
N VAL A 287 11.33 6.67 7.08
CA VAL A 287 10.17 6.89 7.96
C VAL A 287 10.59 7.57 9.27
N TYR A 288 11.67 7.13 9.92
CA TYR A 288 12.16 7.67 11.18
C TYR A 288 12.64 9.12 11.04
N SER A 289 13.32 9.44 9.93
CA SER A 289 13.77 10.81 9.61
C SER A 289 12.61 11.84 9.55
N ARG A 290 11.38 11.38 9.29
CA ARG A 290 10.22 12.26 9.05
C ARG A 290 9.06 12.11 10.04
N SER A 291 8.89 10.94 10.67
CA SER A 291 7.67 10.65 11.44
C SER A 291 7.88 10.31 12.91
N SER A 292 9.10 9.90 13.32
CA SER A 292 9.39 9.43 14.69
C SER A 292 8.37 8.39 15.23
N LEU A 293 7.70 7.66 14.34
CA LEU A 293 6.80 6.56 14.67
C LEU A 293 7.60 5.29 14.89
N HIS A 294 7.16 4.46 15.84
CA HIS A 294 7.73 3.14 16.02
C HIS A 294 7.42 2.27 14.77
N PRO A 295 8.43 1.67 14.10
CA PRO A 295 8.20 0.91 12.86
C PRO A 295 7.15 -0.20 12.97
N LEU A 296 7.08 -0.87 14.13
CA LEU A 296 6.06 -1.89 14.43
C LEU A 296 4.62 -1.37 14.27
N LEU A 297 4.36 -0.13 14.70
CA LEU A 297 3.02 0.45 14.66
C LEU A 297 2.61 0.78 13.22
N VAL A 298 3.56 1.26 12.42
CA VAL A 298 3.38 1.45 10.97
C VAL A 298 3.11 0.12 10.28
N LEU A 299 3.90 -0.92 10.57
CA LEU A 299 3.69 -2.26 10.05
C LEU A 299 2.30 -2.82 10.39
N LEU A 300 1.92 -2.78 11.67
CA LEU A 300 0.64 -3.30 12.13
C LEU A 300 -0.53 -2.54 11.49
N SER A 301 -0.38 -1.23 11.28
CA SER A 301 -1.40 -0.43 10.60
C SER A 301 -1.57 -0.83 9.13
N PHE A 302 -0.48 -1.08 8.42
CA PHE A 302 -0.50 -1.55 7.03
C PHE A 302 -1.17 -2.93 6.93
N LEU A 303 -0.73 -3.90 7.75
CA LEU A 303 -1.29 -5.26 7.74
C LEU A 303 -2.76 -5.28 8.19
N GLY A 304 -3.07 -4.65 9.32
CA GLY A 304 -4.42 -4.59 9.87
C GLY A 304 -5.40 -3.85 8.95
N GLY A 305 -4.98 -2.72 8.38
CA GLY A 305 -5.77 -1.97 7.41
C GLY A 305 -6.04 -2.77 6.13
N GLY A 306 -5.01 -3.45 5.61
CA GLY A 306 -5.14 -4.32 4.44
C GLY A 306 -6.14 -5.46 4.64
N LEU A 307 -6.13 -6.08 5.82
CA LEU A 307 -7.04 -7.17 6.17
C LEU A 307 -8.51 -6.71 6.31
N VAL A 308 -8.75 -5.50 6.82
CA VAL A 308 -10.11 -5.00 7.09
C VAL A 308 -10.74 -4.38 5.84
N ALA A 309 -9.99 -3.61 5.06
CA ALA A 309 -10.54 -2.79 3.98
C ALA A 309 -9.70 -2.83 2.69
N GLY A 310 -8.92 -3.89 2.49
CA GLY A 310 -8.18 -4.11 1.25
C GLY A 310 -7.16 -3.01 0.94
N VAL A 311 -7.06 -2.62 -0.34
CA VAL A 311 -6.05 -1.65 -0.81
C VAL A 311 -6.27 -0.27 -0.19
N ALA A 312 -7.51 0.20 -0.08
CA ALA A 312 -7.83 1.44 0.61
C ALA A 312 -7.42 1.37 2.08
N GLY A 313 -7.84 0.31 2.79
CA GLY A 313 -7.52 0.13 4.20
C GLY A 313 -6.01 0.10 4.47
N PHE A 314 -5.26 -0.54 3.57
CA PHE A 314 -3.81 -0.63 3.64
C PHE A 314 -3.13 0.75 3.74
N PHE A 315 -3.54 1.72 2.92
CA PHE A 315 -2.97 3.07 2.97
C PHE A 315 -3.67 3.99 3.98
N LEU A 316 -4.98 3.82 4.20
CA LEU A 316 -5.77 4.65 5.09
C LEU A 316 -5.43 4.41 6.58
N ALA A 317 -5.10 3.17 6.96
CA ALA A 317 -4.80 2.85 8.36
C ALA A 317 -3.50 3.53 8.88
N PRO A 318 -2.36 3.51 8.15
CA PRO A 318 -1.20 4.34 8.50
C PRO A 318 -1.54 5.83 8.56
N ALA A 319 -2.46 6.31 7.73
CA ALA A 319 -2.92 7.69 7.80
C ALA A 319 -3.68 8.01 9.08
N MET A 320 -4.57 7.12 9.52
CA MET A 320 -5.25 7.26 10.82
C MET A 320 -4.25 7.27 11.98
N VAL A 321 -3.27 6.37 11.93
CA VAL A 321 -2.17 6.32 12.89
C VAL A 321 -1.38 7.64 12.89
N ALA A 322 -1.11 8.21 11.72
CA ALA A 322 -0.43 9.49 11.58
C ALA A 322 -1.23 10.62 12.23
N VAL A 323 -2.55 10.64 12.04
CA VAL A 323 -3.46 11.60 12.67
C VAL A 323 -3.42 11.48 14.19
N VAL A 324 -3.64 10.28 14.73
CA VAL A 324 -3.66 10.04 16.17
C VAL A 324 -2.33 10.42 16.81
N THR A 325 -1.22 10.00 16.20
CA THR A 325 0.12 10.25 16.76
C THR A 325 0.53 11.71 16.61
N GLY A 326 0.16 12.36 15.50
CA GLY A 326 0.38 13.78 15.27
C GLY A 326 -0.31 14.64 16.33
N ILE A 327 -1.59 14.37 16.59
CA ILE A 327 -2.37 15.06 17.65
C ILE A 327 -1.73 14.77 19.01
N TYR A 328 -1.51 13.50 19.36
CA TYR A 328 -0.97 13.13 20.68
C TYR A 328 0.36 13.83 20.98
N ARG A 329 1.25 13.89 19.98
CA ARG A 329 2.57 14.49 20.14
C ARG A 329 2.49 16.00 20.31
N GLU A 330 1.63 16.66 19.55
CA GLU A 330 1.41 18.10 19.71
C GLU A 330 0.81 18.43 21.08
N ILE A 331 -0.17 17.65 21.56
CA ILE A 331 -0.73 17.79 22.93
C ILE A 331 0.37 17.62 23.99
N SER A 332 1.28 16.65 23.79
CA SER A 332 2.36 16.40 24.73
C SER A 332 3.39 17.53 24.76
N GLU A 333 3.74 18.12 23.61
CA GLU A 333 4.68 19.23 23.50
C GLU A 333 4.10 20.52 24.10
N ASP A 334 2.81 20.82 23.83
CA ASP A 334 2.12 21.97 24.43
C ASP A 334 2.03 21.87 25.95
N ARG A 335 1.86 20.65 26.51
CA ARG A 335 1.85 20.43 27.96
C ARG A 335 3.23 20.66 28.60
N ILE A 336 4.31 20.40 27.88
CA ILE A 336 5.68 20.57 28.39
C ILE A 336 6.12 22.05 28.34
N ASN A 337 5.60 22.81 27.37
CA ASN A 337 5.90 24.23 27.20
C ASN A 337 4.98 25.18 28.00
N SER A 338 3.98 24.63 28.72
CA SER A 338 3.08 25.34 29.64
C SER A 338 3.52 25.18 31.10
#